data_AF-A0A6V7LFK1-F1
#
_entry.id   AF-A0A6V7LFK1-F1
#
_cell.length_a   1.000
_cell.length_b   1.000
_cell.length_c   1.000
_cell.angle_alpha   90.00
_cell.angle_beta   90.00
_cell.angle_gamma   90.00
#
_symmetry.space_group_name_H-M   'P 1'
#
loop_
_entity.id
_entity.type
_entity.pdbx_description
1 polymer ?
#
loop_
_entity_poly.entity_id
_entity_poly.type
_entity_poly.pdbx_seq_one_letter_code
_entity_poly.pdbx_strand_id
1 'polypeptide(L)'
;EVNFIGIHYDKNWKKLNWSKRELKHYQEKISCLTEEFDRFLLVENDPATGDPIWIQSNGTLSAQENFADTAAIRLAYQSLKMQFQLSERETELPGLEQFTSEQLYFISFAS
;
A
#
# COMPACT_ATOMS: atom_id res chain seq x y z
N GLU A 1 16.10 0.44 -11.86
CA GLU A 1 15.99 1.50 -10.85
C GLU A 1 14.54 1.99 -10.86
N VAL A 2 13.89 2.01 -9.70
CA VAL A 2 12.49 2.41 -9.57
C VAL A 2 12.38 3.93 -9.66
N ASN A 3 11.61 4.47 -10.62
CA ASN A 3 11.49 5.91 -10.85
C ASN A 3 10.03 6.37 -10.83
N PHE A 4 9.59 6.98 -9.73
CA PHE A 4 8.22 7.50 -9.61
C PHE A 4 8.15 8.92 -10.13
N ILE A 5 7.20 9.18 -11.03
CA ILE A 5 7.06 10.51 -11.65
C ILE A 5 6.64 11.55 -10.60
N GLY A 6 5.72 11.20 -9.69
CA GLY A 6 5.12 12.14 -8.75
C GLY A 6 6.11 12.83 -7.82
N ILE A 7 7.22 12.19 -7.46
CA ILE A 7 8.21 12.80 -6.58
C ILE A 7 9.02 13.90 -7.26
N HIS A 8 9.05 13.95 -8.59
CA HIS A 8 9.89 14.91 -9.31
C HIS A 8 9.21 16.26 -9.52
N TYR A 9 7.94 16.43 -9.15
CA TYR A 9 7.15 17.60 -9.50
C TYR A 9 6.38 18.19 -8.31
N ASP A 10 6.30 19.52 -8.26
CA ASP A 10 5.45 20.23 -7.30
C ASP A 10 3.97 20.27 -7.75
N LYS A 11 3.12 20.89 -6.94
CA LYS A 11 1.68 21.07 -7.23
C LYS A 11 1.36 21.81 -8.53
N ASN A 12 2.33 22.50 -9.14
CA ASN A 12 2.19 23.24 -10.39
C ASN A 12 2.95 22.56 -11.54
N TRP A 13 3.35 21.30 -11.39
CA TRP A 13 4.12 20.55 -12.36
C TRP A 13 5.53 21.13 -12.64
N LYS A 14 6.13 21.81 -11.66
CA LYS A 14 7.53 22.27 -11.75
C LYS A 14 8.46 21.23 -11.16
N LYS A 15 9.58 20.96 -11.83
CA LYS A 15 10.59 20.01 -11.35
C LYS A 15 11.14 20.43 -9.97
N LEU A 16 11.11 19.51 -9.03
CA LEU A 16 11.69 19.68 -7.70
C LEU A 16 13.21 19.44 -7.76
N ASN A 17 13.95 20.19 -6.94
CA ASN A 17 15.38 20.00 -6.77
C ASN A 17 15.65 19.34 -5.41
N TRP A 18 15.58 18.02 -5.37
CA TRP A 18 15.86 17.24 -4.17
C TRP A 18 17.34 17.26 -3.82
N SER A 19 17.66 17.35 -2.53
CA SER A 19 19.04 17.11 -2.09
C SER A 19 19.40 15.63 -2.25
N LYS A 20 20.70 15.35 -2.42
CA LYS A 20 21.21 13.97 -2.48
C LYS A 20 20.81 13.14 -1.25
N ARG A 21 20.71 13.77 -0.08
CA ARG A 21 20.30 13.12 1.16
C ARG A 21 18.84 12.69 1.13
N GLU A 22 17.94 13.56 0.65
CA GLU A 22 16.52 13.24 0.56
C GLU A 22 16.25 12.13 -0.46
N LEU A 23 16.89 12.20 -1.64
CA LEU A 23 16.80 11.13 -2.65
C LEU A 23 17.29 9.80 -2.10
N LYS A 24 18.39 9.79 -1.34
CA LYS A 24 18.90 8.57 -0.71
C LYS A 24 17.88 7.97 0.27
N HIS A 25 17.32 8.77 1.17
CA HIS A 25 16.32 8.27 2.13
C HIS A 25 15.04 7.78 1.45
N TYR A 26 14.65 8.45 0.36
CA TYR A 26 13.53 7.99 -0.45
C TYR A 26 13.82 6.63 -1.09
N GLN A 27 14.98 6.48 -1.73
CA GLN A 27 15.42 5.23 -2.35
C GLN A 27 15.52 4.09 -1.33
N GLU A 28 16.02 4.34 -0.12
CA GLU A 28 16.08 3.35 0.96
C GLU A 28 14.68 2.80 1.31
N LYS A 29 13.66 3.67 1.38
CA LYS A 29 12.28 3.26 1.66
C LYS A 29 11.68 2.45 0.52
N ILE A 30 11.90 2.88 -0.73
CA ILE A 30 11.39 2.18 -1.92
C ILE A 30 12.10 0.83 -2.10
N SER A 31 13.40 0.72 -1.79
CA SER A 31 14.13 -0.55 -1.84
C SER A 31 13.54 -1.56 -0.87
N CYS A 32 13.30 -1.15 0.39
CA CYS A 32 12.69 -2.01 1.39
C CYS A 32 11.33 -2.56 0.93
N LEU A 33 10.48 -1.70 0.36
CA LEU A 33 9.19 -2.09 -0.18
C LEU A 33 9.32 -3.01 -1.40
N THR A 34 10.25 -2.71 -2.30
CA THR A 34 10.51 -3.53 -3.49
C THR A 34 10.95 -4.94 -3.07
N GLU A 35 11.92 -5.03 -2.16
CA GLU A 35 12.42 -6.29 -1.61
C GLU A 35 11.35 -7.07 -0.84
N GLU A 36 10.41 -6.39 -0.18
CA GLU A 36 9.27 -7.04 0.44
C GLU A 36 8.38 -7.72 -0.59
N PHE A 37 8.02 -7.00 -1.65
CA PHE A 37 7.11 -7.53 -2.66
C PHE A 37 7.77 -8.52 -3.62
N ASP A 38 9.09 -8.46 -3.78
CA ASP A 38 9.88 -9.48 -4.49
C ASP A 38 9.89 -10.83 -3.75
N ARG A 39 9.42 -10.93 -2.50
CA ARG A 39 9.35 -12.21 -1.77
C ARG A 39 8.05 -12.97 -1.98
N PHE A 40 7.03 -12.37 -2.61
CA PHE A 40 5.75 -13.04 -2.82
C PHE A 40 5.81 -14.02 -3.99
N LEU A 41 5.44 -15.27 -3.72
CA LEU A 41 5.19 -16.31 -4.73
C LEU A 41 3.67 -16.45 -4.91
N LEU A 42 3.21 -16.21 -6.12
CA LEU A 42 1.82 -16.39 -6.51
C LEU A 42 1.64 -17.79 -7.09
N VAL A 43 0.52 -18.42 -6.77
CA VAL A 43 0.14 -19.72 -7.34
C VAL A 43 -1.01 -19.48 -8.29
N GLU A 44 -0.80 -19.84 -9.54
CA GLU A 44 -1.84 -19.84 -10.57
C GLU A 44 -1.95 -21.24 -11.18
N ASN A 45 -3.04 -21.50 -11.88
CA ASN A 45 -3.17 -22.74 -12.66
C ASN A 45 -2.70 -22.47 -14.09
N ASP A 46 -1.86 -23.34 -14.63
CA ASP A 46 -1.44 -23.29 -16.02
C ASP A 46 -2.69 -23.36 -16.92
N PRO A 47 -2.92 -22.38 -17.81
CA PRO A 47 -4.12 -22.38 -18.67
C PRO A 47 -4.19 -23.55 -19.65
N ALA A 48 -3.05 -24.16 -19.99
CA ALA A 48 -2.95 -25.27 -20.93
C ALA A 48 -3.02 -26.63 -20.24
N THR A 49 -2.40 -26.79 -19.06
CA THR A 49 -2.34 -28.10 -18.37
C THR A 49 -3.24 -28.19 -17.14
N GLY A 50 -3.61 -27.07 -16.53
CA GLY A 50 -4.34 -27.00 -15.26
C GLY A 50 -3.46 -27.25 -14.03
N ASP A 51 -2.16 -27.48 -14.20
CA ASP A 51 -1.23 -27.73 -13.10
C ASP A 51 -0.86 -26.42 -12.39
N PRO A 52 -0.52 -26.47 -11.08
CA PRO A 52 -0.10 -25.27 -10.37
C PRO A 52 1.26 -24.77 -10.89
N ILE A 53 1.32 -23.49 -11.22
CA ILE A 53 2.54 -22.74 -11.55
C ILE A 53 2.83 -21.71 -10.48
N TRP A 54 4.13 -21.55 -10.19
CA TRP A 54 4.61 -20.59 -9.21
C TRP A 54 5.19 -19.38 -9.93
N ILE A 55 4.60 -18.22 -9.70
CA ILE A 55 5.00 -16.95 -10.32
C ILE A 55 5.63 -16.08 -9.24
N GLN A 56 6.89 -15.73 -9.43
CA GLN A 56 7.57 -14.76 -8.56
C GLN A 56 7.03 -13.36 -8.84
N SER A 57 6.55 -12.67 -7.81
CA SER A 57 6.18 -11.27 -7.90
C SER A 57 7.38 -10.40 -8.30
N ASN A 58 7.12 -9.32 -9.02
CA ASN A 58 8.13 -8.33 -9.42
C ASN A 58 7.88 -7.01 -8.69
N GLY A 59 8.50 -6.87 -7.53
CA GLY A 59 8.42 -5.70 -6.68
C GLY A 59 8.93 -4.43 -7.36
N THR A 60 9.90 -4.51 -8.27
CA THR A 60 10.37 -3.34 -9.04
C THR A 60 9.29 -2.81 -9.97
N LEU A 61 8.56 -3.73 -10.63
CA LEU A 61 7.47 -3.39 -11.53
C LEU A 61 6.28 -2.79 -10.77
N SER A 62 5.93 -3.36 -9.62
CA SER A 62 4.77 -2.94 -8.82
C SER A 62 5.09 -1.87 -7.76
N ALA A 63 6.34 -1.44 -7.62
CA ALA A 63 6.80 -0.59 -6.52
C ALA A 63 5.97 0.68 -6.34
N GLN A 64 5.53 1.31 -7.43
CA GLN A 64 4.77 2.56 -7.38
C GLN A 64 3.39 2.37 -6.75
N GLU A 65 2.67 1.36 -7.20
CA GLU A 65 1.33 1.04 -6.71
C GLU A 65 1.41 0.49 -5.29
N ASN A 66 2.36 -0.41 -5.01
CA ASN A 66 2.60 -0.92 -3.66
C ASN A 66 2.89 0.22 -2.66
N PHE A 67 3.62 1.26 -3.08
CA PHE A 67 3.89 2.42 -2.24
C PHE A 67 2.62 3.23 -2.00
N ALA A 68 1.83 3.46 -3.05
CA ALA A 68 0.56 4.15 -2.95
C ALA A 68 -0.42 3.41 -2.03
N ASP A 69 -0.58 2.10 -2.19
CA ASP A 69 -1.46 1.24 -1.39
C ASP A 69 -1.03 1.24 0.08
N THR A 70 0.27 1.03 0.34
CA THR A 70 0.84 1.03 1.69
C THR A 70 0.67 2.39 2.38
N ALA A 71 0.84 3.49 1.63
CA ALA A 71 0.63 4.82 2.17
C ALA A 71 -0.85 5.10 2.44
N ALA A 72 -1.73 4.75 1.48
CA ALA A 72 -3.16 5.01 1.54
C ALA A 72 -3.81 4.31 2.73
N ILE A 73 -3.54 3.00 2.92
CA ILE A 73 -4.12 2.25 4.04
C ILE A 73 -3.67 2.82 5.40
N ARG A 74 -2.42 3.29 5.51
CA ARG A 74 -1.89 3.87 6.74
C ARG A 74 -2.53 5.23 7.02
N LEU A 75 -2.64 6.09 6.01
CA LEU A 75 -3.23 7.42 6.16
C LEU A 75 -4.72 7.34 6.47
N ALA A 76 -5.47 6.52 5.75
CA ALA A 76 -6.90 6.34 5.99
C ALA A 76 -7.18 5.74 7.38
N TYR A 77 -6.37 4.77 7.83
CA TYR A 77 -6.47 4.24 9.20
C TYR A 77 -6.18 5.30 10.26
N GLN A 78 -5.16 6.15 10.05
CA GLN A 78 -4.87 7.26 10.96
C GLN A 78 -6.03 8.27 11.01
N SER A 79 -6.64 8.60 9.88
CA SER A 79 -7.82 9.47 9.82
C SER A 79 -9.02 8.86 10.56
N LEU A 80 -9.23 7.55 10.43
CA LEU A 80 -10.27 6.83 11.19
C LEU A 80 -10.03 6.93 12.70
N LYS A 81 -8.79 6.68 13.16
CA LYS A 81 -8.42 6.81 14.57
C LYS A 81 -8.63 8.23 15.11
N MET A 82 -8.29 9.25 14.32
CA MET A 82 -8.56 10.64 14.68
C MET A 82 -10.06 10.92 14.79
N GLN A 83 -10.85 10.39 13.86
CA GLN A 83 -12.31 10.53 13.89
C GLN A 83 -12.89 9.93 15.18
N PHE A 84 -12.44 8.73 15.58
CA PHE A 84 -12.90 8.09 16.82
C PHE A 84 -12.51 8.85 18.09
N GLN A 85 -11.43 9.62 18.08
CA GLN A 85 -11.09 10.50 19.19
C GLN A 85 -11.99 11.74 19.28
N LEU A 86 -12.56 12.17 18.15
CA LEU A 86 -13.42 13.35 18.06
C LEU A 86 -14.92 13.01 18.25
N SER A 87 -15.31 11.77 18.00
CA SER A 87 -16.70 11.31 18.10
C SER A 87 -16.94 10.44 19.33
N GLU A 88 -18.00 10.71 20.09
CA GLU A 88 -18.36 9.92 21.28
C GLU A 88 -19.05 8.57 20.97
N ARG A 89 -19.33 8.24 19.70
CA ARG A 89 -20.06 7.02 19.32
C ARG A 89 -19.51 6.36 18.07
N GLU A 90 -18.91 5.18 18.23
CA GLU A 90 -18.90 4.15 17.19
C GLU A 90 -20.30 3.54 17.11
N THR A 91 -20.81 3.33 15.89
CA THR A 91 -22.04 2.56 15.68
C THR A 91 -21.62 1.15 15.25
N GLU A 92 -22.05 0.15 16.02
CA GLU A 92 -21.87 -1.25 15.65
C GLU A 92 -22.60 -1.55 14.34
N LEU A 93 -22.00 -2.36 13.48
CA LEU A 93 -22.58 -2.72 12.19
C LEU A 93 -23.49 -3.95 12.38
N PRO A 94 -24.81 -3.84 12.10
CA PRO A 94 -25.72 -4.96 12.31
C PRO A 94 -25.33 -6.20 11.51
N GLY A 95 -25.28 -7.37 12.17
CA GLY A 95 -24.83 -8.64 11.61
C GLY A 95 -23.30 -8.84 11.61
N LEU A 96 -22.53 -7.86 12.09
CA LEU A 96 -21.07 -7.89 12.23
C LEU A 96 -20.60 -7.33 13.57
N GLU A 97 -21.46 -7.36 14.60
CA GLU A 97 -21.23 -6.80 15.93
C GLU A 97 -20.04 -7.46 16.66
N GLN A 98 -19.60 -8.64 16.22
CA GLN A 98 -18.40 -9.30 16.73
C GLN A 98 -17.09 -8.61 16.35
N PHE A 99 -17.11 -7.65 15.41
CA PHE A 99 -15.93 -6.92 14.96
C PHE A 99 -15.94 -5.47 15.46
N THR A 100 -14.77 -5.00 15.90
CA THR A 100 -14.57 -3.57 16.20
C THR A 100 -14.56 -2.75 14.92
N SER A 101 -14.81 -1.44 14.98
CA SER A 101 -14.75 -0.62 13.75
C SER A 101 -13.33 -0.57 13.15
N GLU A 102 -12.28 -0.76 13.95
CA GLU A 102 -10.91 -0.96 13.43
C GLU A 102 -10.78 -2.25 12.63
N GLN A 103 -11.34 -3.36 13.12
CA GLN A 103 -11.36 -4.62 12.37
C GLN A 103 -12.19 -4.50 11.10
N LEU A 104 -13.37 -3.87 11.19
CA LEU A 104 -14.23 -3.61 10.04
C LEU A 104 -13.55 -2.75 8.98
N TYR A 105 -12.69 -1.81 9.36
CA TYR A 105 -11.89 -1.04 8.41
C TYR A 105 -10.98 -1.95 7.57
N PHE A 106 -10.22 -2.85 8.20
CA PHE A 106 -9.33 -3.76 7.48
C PHE A 106 -10.09 -4.84 6.69
N ILE A 107 -11.23 -5.32 7.20
CA ILE A 107 -12.13 -6.21 6.46
C ILE A 107 -12.64 -5.51 5.20
N SER A 108 -13.13 -4.27 5.33
CA SER A 108 -13.63 -3.46 4.22
C SER A 108 -12.55 -3.18 3.17
N PHE A 109 -11.32 -2.85 3.60
CA PHE A 109 -10.19 -2.64 2.70
C PHE A 109 -9.83 -3.90 1.88
N ALA A 110 -9.99 -5.09 2.46
CA ALA A 110 -9.59 -6.35 1.83
C ALA A 110 -10.73 -7.09 1.09
N SER A 111 -11.95 -6.58 1.13
CA SER A 111 -13.15 -7.18 0.49
C SER A 111 -13.31 -6.76 -0.96
#